data_AF-A0A970SSB0-F1
#
_entry.id   AF-A0A970SSB0-F1
#
_cell.length_a   1.000
_cell.length_b   1.000
_cell.length_c   1.000
_cell.angle_alpha   90.00
_cell.angle_beta   90.00
_cell.angle_gamma   90.00
#
_symmetry.space_group_name_H-M   'P 1'
#
loop_
_entity.id
_entity.type
_entity.pdbx_description
1 polymer ?
#
loop_
_entity_poly.entity_id
_entity_poly.type
_entity_poly.pdbx_seq_one_letter_code
_entity_poly.pdbx_strand_id
1 'polypeptide(L)'
;MSRPRKYKRVYCVPNNNVFGSLNSINNDDFIIMLVEEFETIRLIDWEGLTQEECAQEMNVARATVQKLYQDARTKLANSLVNGLLLKVEGGNYELHENASRFYKGQGCRQQRFHHRGRRPFDGPGRGRHRFNK
;
A
#
# COMPACT_ATOMS: atom_id res chain seq x y z
N MET A 1 -1.43 7.35 33.20
CA MET A 1 -2.08 6.15 32.61
C MET A 1 -1.67 6.04 31.15
N SER A 2 -1.08 4.91 30.73
CA SER A 2 -0.70 4.67 29.34
C SER A 2 -1.95 4.53 28.47
N ARG A 3 -2.08 5.39 27.46
CA ARG A 3 -3.19 5.35 26.51
C ARG A 3 -3.23 3.95 25.85
N PRO A 4 -4.37 3.23 25.87
CA PRO A 4 -4.48 1.93 25.22
C PRO A 4 -4.05 2.02 23.75
N ARG A 5 -3.18 1.11 23.31
CA ARG A 5 -2.70 1.07 21.92
C ARG A 5 -3.89 0.69 21.03
N LYS A 6 -4.28 1.59 20.13
CA LYS A 6 -5.26 1.27 19.09
C LYS A 6 -4.52 0.57 17.95
N TYR A 7 -4.86 -0.69 17.70
CA TYR A 7 -4.42 -1.41 16.52
C TYR A 7 -5.18 -0.89 15.30
N LYS A 8 -4.50 -0.78 14.15
CA LYS A 8 -5.15 -0.36 12.90
C LYS A 8 -5.52 -1.60 12.10
N ARG A 9 -6.67 -1.57 11.43
CA ARG A 9 -7.10 -2.70 10.60
C ARG A 9 -6.35 -2.73 9.29
N VAL A 10 -5.85 -3.90 8.93
CA VAL A 10 -5.18 -4.18 7.66
C VAL A 10 -5.88 -5.33 6.96
N TYR A 11 -6.10 -5.20 5.65
CA TYR A 11 -6.79 -6.20 4.84
C TYR A 11 -5.85 -7.04 3.98
N CYS A 12 -4.63 -6.55 3.67
CA CYS A 12 -3.66 -7.29 2.86
C CYS A 12 -2.22 -7.09 3.37
N VAL A 13 -1.49 -8.20 3.53
CA VAL A 13 -0.02 -8.18 3.62
C VAL A 13 0.51 -8.61 2.26
N PRO A 14 1.53 -7.93 1.71
CA PRO A 14 1.98 -8.23 0.36
C PRO A 14 2.64 -9.62 0.27
N ASN A 15 2.38 -10.34 -0.82
CA ASN A 15 3.01 -11.65 -1.09
C ASN A 15 4.53 -11.56 -1.23
N ASN A 16 5.01 -10.44 -1.79
CA ASN A 16 6.42 -10.09 -1.81
C ASN A 16 6.61 -8.98 -0.80
N ASN A 17 7.45 -9.20 0.21
CA ASN A 17 7.74 -8.21 1.23
C ASN A 17 8.94 -7.32 0.87
N VAL A 18 9.63 -7.56 -0.25
CA VAL A 18 10.77 -6.75 -0.72
C VAL A 18 10.51 -6.30 -2.17
N PHE A 19 10.73 -5.02 -2.42
CA PHE A 19 10.56 -4.36 -3.72
C PHE A 19 11.82 -3.56 -4.04
N GLY A 20 12.19 -3.48 -5.32
CA GLY A 20 13.32 -2.64 -5.72
C GLY A 20 13.84 -2.98 -7.10
N SER A 21 14.94 -2.33 -7.48
CA SER A 21 15.59 -2.53 -8.78
C SER A 21 16.27 -3.89 -8.83
N LEU A 22 16.05 -4.64 -9.91
CA LEU A 22 16.79 -5.89 -10.17
C LEU A 22 18.29 -5.65 -10.42
N ASN A 23 18.66 -4.39 -10.72
CA ASN A 23 20.04 -3.98 -10.99
C ASN A 23 20.78 -3.48 -9.74
N SER A 24 20.14 -3.42 -8.56
CA SER A 24 20.84 -3.03 -7.33
C SER A 24 21.62 -4.24 -6.80
N ILE A 25 22.82 -4.45 -7.34
CA ILE A 25 23.61 -5.66 -7.09
C ILE A 25 24.14 -5.74 -5.65
N ASN A 26 24.19 -4.63 -4.89
CA ASN A 26 24.79 -4.58 -3.55
C ASN A 26 24.15 -3.57 -2.57
N ASN A 27 22.81 -3.50 -2.49
CA ASN A 27 22.17 -2.67 -1.46
C ASN A 27 21.65 -3.55 -0.33
N ASP A 28 22.45 -3.73 0.72
CA ASP A 28 21.99 -4.24 2.02
C ASP A 28 21.12 -3.22 2.77
N ASP A 29 21.04 -1.99 2.25
CA ASP A 29 20.24 -0.91 2.80
C ASP A 29 18.77 -1.05 2.40
N PHE A 30 17.95 -1.40 3.39
CA PHE A 30 16.50 -1.47 3.26
C PHE A 30 15.81 -0.23 3.81
N ILE A 31 14.90 0.33 3.01
CA ILE A 31 13.87 1.23 3.50
C ILE A 31 12.73 0.38 4.06
N ILE A 32 12.53 0.43 5.38
CA ILE A 32 11.45 -0.28 6.04
C ILE A 32 10.14 0.53 5.92
N MET A 33 9.18 -0.03 5.17
CA MET A 33 7.80 0.41 5.13
C MET A 33 6.96 -0.44 6.08
N LEU A 34 6.17 0.19 6.93
CA LEU A 34 5.27 -0.52 7.82
C LEU A 34 4.09 -1.09 7.03
N VAL A 35 3.50 -2.18 7.51
CA VAL A 35 2.33 -2.78 6.86
C VAL A 35 1.16 -1.79 6.77
N GLU A 36 0.98 -0.95 7.79
CA GLU A 36 -0.05 0.11 7.84
C GLU A 36 0.17 1.19 6.76
N GLU A 37 1.42 1.52 6.49
CA GLU A 37 1.82 2.50 5.46
C GLU A 37 1.55 1.92 4.06
N PHE A 38 1.92 0.66 3.85
CA PHE A 38 1.62 -0.06 2.61
C PHE A 38 0.11 -0.15 2.35
N GLU A 39 -0.66 -0.52 3.38
CA GLU A 39 -2.12 -0.60 3.27
C GLU A 39 -2.74 0.75 2.93
N THR A 40 -2.20 1.85 3.48
CA THR A 40 -2.67 3.20 3.18
C THR A 40 -2.43 3.56 1.71
N ILE A 41 -1.26 3.23 1.14
CA ILE A 41 -1.00 3.40 -0.30
C ILE A 41 -1.95 2.53 -1.13
N ARG A 42 -2.17 1.28 -0.73
CA ARG A 42 -3.06 0.36 -1.44
C ARG A 42 -4.49 0.90 -1.50
N LEU A 43 -5.03 1.36 -0.37
CA LEU A 43 -6.39 1.88 -0.30
C LEU A 43 -6.56 3.20 -1.06
N ILE A 44 -5.61 4.13 -0.93
CA ILE A 44 -5.73 5.46 -1.53
C ILE A 44 -5.33 5.44 -3.00
N ASP A 45 -4.10 5.03 -3.31
CA ASP A 45 -3.52 5.18 -4.65
C ASP A 45 -3.95 4.04 -5.59
N TRP A 46 -4.11 2.82 -5.08
CA TRP A 46 -4.48 1.66 -5.90
C TRP A 46 -6.00 1.43 -5.98
N GLU A 47 -6.73 1.54 -4.87
CA GLU A 47 -8.20 1.40 -4.85
C GLU A 47 -8.95 2.71 -5.09
N GLY A 48 -8.25 3.86 -5.05
CA GLY A 48 -8.83 5.17 -5.34
C GLY A 48 -9.69 5.74 -4.21
N LEU A 49 -9.50 5.28 -2.97
CA LEU A 49 -10.23 5.81 -1.81
C LEU A 49 -9.72 7.20 -1.42
N THR A 50 -10.63 8.01 -0.90
CA THR A 50 -10.25 9.25 -0.21
C THR A 50 -9.57 8.94 1.13
N GLN A 51 -8.82 9.91 1.68
CA GLN A 51 -8.21 9.76 3.01
C GLN A 51 -9.25 9.53 4.12
N GLU A 52 -10.47 10.03 3.94
CA GLU A 52 -11.56 9.84 4.89
C GLU A 52 -12.13 8.43 4.80
N GLU A 53 -12.41 7.93 3.59
CA GLU A 53 -12.83 6.53 3.36
C GLU A 53 -11.75 5.56 3.86
N CYS A 54 -10.47 5.81 3.56
CA CYS A 54 -9.35 5.02 4.08
C CYS A 54 -9.30 5.00 5.62
N ALA A 55 -9.60 6.13 6.29
CA ALA A 55 -9.62 6.20 7.74
C ALA A 55 -10.76 5.36 8.35
N GLN A 56 -11.91 5.34 7.68
CA GLN A 56 -13.03 4.48 8.05
C GLN A 56 -12.67 3.00 7.88
N GLU A 57 -12.11 2.62 6.73
CA GLU A 57 -11.71 1.23 6.44
C GLU A 57 -10.67 0.71 7.43
N MET A 58 -9.65 1.52 7.75
CA MET A 58 -8.59 1.17 8.70
C MET A 58 -8.99 1.32 10.17
N ASN A 59 -10.20 1.86 10.45
CA ASN A 59 -10.73 2.16 11.78
C ASN A 59 -9.80 3.08 12.62
N VAL A 60 -9.36 4.18 12.02
CA VAL A 60 -8.44 5.15 12.64
C VAL A 60 -8.91 6.59 12.44
N ALA A 61 -8.26 7.53 13.12
CA ALA A 61 -8.51 8.95 12.87
C ALA A 61 -7.94 9.37 11.52
N ARG A 62 -8.60 10.32 10.83
CA ARG A 62 -8.14 10.91 9.57
C ARG A 62 -6.70 11.43 9.63
N ALA A 63 -6.33 12.07 10.75
CA ALA A 63 -4.97 12.56 10.96
C ALA A 63 -3.92 11.43 10.98
N THR A 64 -4.30 10.23 11.44
CA THR A 64 -3.42 9.05 11.41
C THR A 64 -3.20 8.57 9.98
N VAL A 65 -4.25 8.52 9.14
CA VAL A 65 -4.12 8.20 7.72
C VAL A 65 -3.26 9.22 6.99
N GLN A 66 -3.45 10.51 7.26
CA GLN A 66 -2.60 11.55 6.68
C GLN A 66 -1.12 11.32 6.96
N LYS A 67 -0.79 11.03 8.22
CA LYS A 67 0.60 10.74 8.61
C LYS A 67 1.13 9.49 7.92
N LEU A 68 0.39 8.37 8.01
CA LEU A 68 0.77 7.11 7.37
C LEU A 68 0.98 7.29 5.86
N TYR A 69 0.07 7.97 5.18
CA TYR A 69 0.15 8.23 3.75
C TYR A 69 1.39 9.06 3.39
N GLN A 70 1.68 10.11 4.15
CA GLN A 70 2.85 10.96 3.92
C GLN A 70 4.16 10.20 4.15
N ASP A 71 4.25 9.43 5.23
CA ASP A 71 5.42 8.62 5.56
C ASP A 71 5.65 7.55 4.47
N ALA A 72 4.57 6.90 4.04
CA ALA A 72 4.60 5.90 2.98
C ALA A 72 5.08 6.48 1.64
N ARG A 73 4.55 7.64 1.21
CA ARG A 73 4.97 8.32 -0.01
C ARG A 73 6.42 8.78 0.03
N THR A 74 6.90 9.25 1.18
CA THR A 74 8.31 9.63 1.37
C THR A 74 9.23 8.42 1.18
N LYS A 75 8.88 7.28 1.77
CA LYS A 75 9.64 6.04 1.64
C LYS A 75 9.64 5.49 0.22
N LEU A 76 8.48 5.51 -0.45
CA LEU A 76 8.38 5.16 -1.88
C LEU A 76 9.27 6.04 -2.74
N ALA A 77 9.19 7.37 -2.57
CA ALA A 77 9.99 8.32 -3.33
C ALA A 77 11.49 8.08 -3.11
N ASN A 78 11.91 7.88 -1.86
CA ASN A 78 13.30 7.58 -1.53
C ASN A 78 13.79 6.29 -2.19
N SER A 79 13.00 5.20 -2.13
CA SER A 79 13.32 3.93 -2.80
C SER A 79 13.48 4.11 -4.31
N LEU A 80 12.56 4.83 -4.95
CA LEU A 80 12.58 5.04 -6.40
C LEU A 80 13.72 5.94 -6.87
N VAL A 81 14.00 7.03 -6.15
CA VAL A 81 15.04 8.00 -6.53
C VAL A 81 16.44 7.45 -6.28
N ASN A 82 16.66 6.79 -5.13
CA ASN A 82 17.98 6.30 -4.73
C ASN A 82 18.22 4.83 -5.13
N GLY A 83 17.24 4.16 -5.72
CA GLY A 83 17.35 2.75 -6.10
C GLY A 83 17.49 1.80 -4.90
N LEU A 84 16.99 2.20 -3.74
CA LEU A 84 17.07 1.42 -2.50
C LEU A 84 15.97 0.35 -2.45
N LEU A 85 16.27 -0.79 -1.83
CA LEU A 85 15.28 -1.84 -1.61
C LEU A 85 14.27 -1.36 -0.58
N LEU A 86 12.98 -1.51 -0.89
CA LEU A 86 11.88 -1.23 0.01
C LEU A 86 11.33 -2.54 0.58
N LYS A 87 11.41 -2.70 1.89
CA LYS A 87 10.92 -3.89 2.59
C LYS A 87 9.68 -3.54 3.41
N VAL A 88 8.58 -4.25 3.18
CA VAL A 88 7.35 -4.13 3.95
C VAL A 88 7.41 -5.07 5.15
N GLU A 89 7.57 -4.52 6.35
CA GLU A 89 7.70 -5.30 7.58
C GLU A 89 7.23 -4.51 8.81
N GLY A 90 6.81 -5.22 9.86
CA GLY A 90 6.46 -4.64 11.16
C GLY A 90 5.13 -3.86 11.15
N GLY A 91 4.97 -2.96 12.12
CA GLY A 91 3.73 -2.20 12.35
C GLY A 91 2.92 -2.73 13.53
N ASN A 92 1.85 -2.03 13.90
CA ASN A 92 0.97 -2.39 15.02
C ASN A 92 -0.48 -2.50 14.56
N TYR A 93 -0.75 -3.55 13.78
CA TYR A 93 -2.02 -3.74 13.10
C TYR A 93 -2.73 -5.02 13.54
N GLU A 94 -4.04 -5.04 13.33
CA GLU A 94 -4.88 -6.22 13.41
C GLU A 94 -5.31 -6.61 12.01
N LEU A 95 -5.18 -7.89 11.67
CA LEU A 95 -5.73 -8.41 10.44
C LEU A 95 -7.25 -8.49 10.58
N HIS A 96 -7.97 -7.91 9.64
CA HIS A 96 -9.42 -8.06 9.60
C HIS A 96 -9.78 -9.54 9.40
N GLU A 97 -10.88 -10.05 9.96
CA GLU A 97 -11.23 -11.49 9.91
C GLU A 97 -11.35 -12.03 8.46
N ASN A 98 -11.76 -11.16 7.53
CA ASN A 98 -11.82 -11.43 6.09
C ASN A 98 -10.48 -11.26 5.35
N ALA A 99 -9.41 -10.83 6.03
CA ALA A 99 -8.06 -10.75 5.47
C ALA A 99 -7.55 -12.16 5.09
N SER A 100 -8.00 -13.20 5.81
CA SER A 100 -7.68 -14.62 5.58
C SER A 100 -8.02 -15.15 4.18
N ARG A 101 -8.92 -14.49 3.42
CA ARG A 101 -9.19 -14.83 2.02
C ARG A 101 -8.10 -14.37 1.05
N PHE A 102 -7.21 -13.46 1.47
CA PHE A 102 -6.09 -12.94 0.67
C PHE A 102 -4.76 -13.70 0.90
N TYR A 103 -4.70 -14.60 1.91
CA TYR A 103 -3.48 -15.33 2.26
C TYR A 103 -3.35 -16.71 1.61
N LYS A 104 -4.43 -17.30 1.09
CA LYS A 104 -4.37 -18.62 0.42
C LYS A 104 -3.95 -18.51 -1.04
N GLY A 105 -2.68 -18.16 -1.27
CA GLY A 105 -1.97 -18.44 -2.53
C GLY A 105 -2.36 -17.59 -3.76
N GLN A 106 -3.31 -16.67 -3.62
CA GLN A 106 -3.56 -15.61 -4.59
C GLN A 106 -3.31 -14.33 -3.82
N GLY A 107 -2.24 -13.58 -4.13
CA GLY A 107 -1.96 -12.36 -3.38
C GLY A 107 -3.06 -11.32 -3.50
N CYS A 108 -2.70 -10.06 -3.26
CA CYS A 108 -3.53 -8.89 -3.59
C CYS A 108 -3.89 -8.76 -5.12
N ARG A 109 -3.91 -9.86 -5.88
CA ARG A 109 -4.48 -9.99 -7.21
C ARG A 109 -6.00 -10.01 -7.10
N GLN A 110 -6.54 -8.80 -7.18
CA GLN A 110 -7.86 -8.52 -7.75
C GLN A 110 -9.00 -9.39 -7.20
N GLN A 111 -9.51 -9.10 -6.00
CA GLN A 111 -10.89 -9.45 -5.71
C GLN A 111 -11.62 -8.26 -5.11
N ARG A 112 -12.49 -7.72 -5.97
CA ARG A 112 -13.50 -6.68 -5.80
C ARG A 112 -14.12 -6.71 -4.39
N PHE A 113 -13.70 -5.81 -3.52
CA PHE A 113 -14.66 -5.25 -2.57
C PHE A 113 -15.58 -4.35 -3.37
N HIS A 114 -16.76 -4.87 -3.70
CA HIS A 114 -17.86 -4.10 -4.24
C HIS A 114 -18.33 -3.08 -3.19
N HIS A 115 -17.55 -2.01 -2.96
CA HIS A 115 -18.13 -0.77 -2.44
C HIS A 115 -18.99 -0.19 -3.56
N ARG A 116 -20.26 -0.03 -3.22
CA ARG A 116 -21.33 0.47 -4.09
C ARG A 116 -20.89 1.78 -4.74
N GLY A 117 -20.70 1.76 -6.06
CA GLY A 117 -20.95 2.92 -6.93
C GLY A 117 -19.82 3.90 -7.23
N ARG A 118 -18.62 3.47 -7.65
CA ARG A 118 -17.69 4.39 -8.35
C ARG A 118 -17.12 3.82 -9.65
N ARG A 119 -16.95 4.73 -10.61
CA ARG A 119 -16.65 4.51 -12.03
C ARG A 119 -15.28 3.85 -12.23
N PRO A 120 -15.06 3.12 -13.34
CA PRO A 120 -13.76 2.57 -13.69
C PRO A 120 -12.69 3.67 -13.71
N PHE A 121 -11.49 3.33 -13.26
CA PHE A 121 -10.29 4.12 -13.45
C PHE A 121 -9.97 4.18 -14.96
N ASP A 122 -10.36 5.26 -15.64
CA ASP A 122 -9.91 5.57 -16.99
C ASP A 122 -8.43 5.99 -16.92
N GLY A 123 -7.53 5.00 -16.91
CA GLY A 123 -6.10 5.27 -17.09
C GLY A 123 -5.83 5.95 -18.43
N PRO A 124 -4.82 6.83 -18.53
CA PRO A 124 -4.49 7.48 -19.79
C PRO A 124 -4.18 6.42 -20.85
N GLY A 125 -4.95 6.44 -21.94
CA GLY A 125 -4.86 5.49 -23.03
C GLY A 125 -3.43 5.35 -23.53
N ARG A 126 -2.98 4.10 -23.68
CA ARG A 126 -1.72 3.77 -24.35
C ARG A 126 -1.75 4.31 -25.78
N GLY A 127 -1.21 5.51 -25.97
CA GLY A 127 -0.87 6.06 -27.28
C GLY A 127 0.13 5.12 -27.95
N ARG A 128 -0.29 4.47 -29.03
CA ARG A 128 0.60 3.68 -29.87
C ARG A 128 1.59 4.63 -30.53
N HIS A 129 2.80 4.74 -30.00
CA HIS A 129 3.92 5.31 -30.74
C HIS A 129 4.23 4.40 -31.92
N ARG A 130 3.78 4.77 -33.12
CA ARG A 130 4.33 4.25 -34.37
C ARG A 130 5.72 4.86 -34.53
N PHE A 131 6.74 4.04 -34.31
CA PHE A 131 8.04 4.27 -34.93
C PHE A 131 7.87 4.03 -36.43
N ASN A 132 8.00 5.08 -37.24
CA ASN A 132 8.33 4.91 -38.65
C ASN A 132 9.84 5.10 -38.82
N LYS A 133 10.40 4.20 -39.62
CA LYS A 133 11.76 4.25 -40.17
C LYS A 133 11.98 5.49 -41.04
#